data_AF-A0A843J7C9-F1
#
_entry.id   AF-A0A843J7C9-F1
#
_cell.length_a   1.000
_cell.length_b   1.000
_cell.length_c   1.000
_cell.angle_alpha   90.00
_cell.angle_beta   90.00
_cell.angle_gamma   90.00
#
_symmetry.space_group_name_H-M   'P 1'
#
loop_
_entity.id
_entity.type
_entity.pdbx_description
1 polymer ?
#
loop_
_entity_poly.entity_id
_entity_poly.type
_entity_poly.pdbx_seq_one_letter_code
_entity_poly.pdbx_strand_id
1 'polypeptide(L)'
;MNMTYEGFIDTCVDNACDDPVKLFRTITRNPDVPMNGQLHHVIVPLVLITAYWYVVKDFDLRAYLTEAADRASEVPERICGYWGSCGSAIGTGIFLSVVTRTGPLSKGKRWGQCNGMTSASLSRLSEVGGPRCCKRNAVLSIQSACEFLKREFGVALHPSAYGCTREDDNPECIGNRCPFYIRKDIH
;
A
#
# COMPACT_ATOMS: atom_id res chain seq x y z
N MET A 1 18.33 -15.37 3.95
CA MET A 1 17.25 -15.91 4.79
C MET A 1 15.97 -15.36 4.15
N ASN A 2 15.18 -16.19 3.46
CA ASN A 2 13.99 -15.71 2.77
C ASN A 2 13.06 -15.09 3.82
N MET A 3 12.93 -13.77 3.79
CA MET A 3 12.03 -13.07 4.69
C MET A 3 10.61 -13.52 4.36
N THR A 4 10.08 -14.38 5.23
CA THR A 4 8.66 -14.68 5.29
C THR A 4 7.92 -13.37 5.61
N TYR A 5 6.64 -13.27 5.25
CA TYR A 5 5.85 -12.07 5.54
C TYR A 5 5.89 -11.66 7.02
N GLU A 6 6.20 -12.60 7.93
CA GLU A 6 6.52 -12.36 9.34
C GLU A 6 7.53 -11.22 9.56
N GLY A 7 8.62 -11.14 8.78
CA GLY A 7 9.59 -10.05 8.96
C GLY A 7 9.00 -8.66 8.70
N PHE A 8 8.03 -8.56 7.78
CA PHE A 8 7.30 -7.33 7.53
C PHE A 8 6.27 -7.04 8.63
N ILE A 9 5.62 -8.09 9.15
CA ILE A 9 4.68 -7.98 10.27
C ILE A 9 5.41 -7.50 11.53
N ASP A 10 6.57 -8.08 11.85
CA ASP A 10 7.41 -7.66 12.98
C ASP A 10 7.83 -6.21 12.84
N THR A 11 8.33 -5.82 11.65
CA THR A 11 8.68 -4.42 11.37
C THR A 11 7.49 -3.48 11.59
N CYS A 12 6.28 -3.89 11.18
CA CYS A 12 5.07 -3.11 11.38
C CYS A 12 4.69 -2.97 12.86
N VAL A 13 4.75 -4.06 13.63
CA VAL A 13 4.44 -4.06 15.06
C VAL A 13 5.43 -3.19 15.83
N ASP A 14 6.72 -3.34 15.57
CA ASP A 14 7.79 -2.65 16.30
C ASP A 14 7.87 -1.15 15.98
N ASN A 15 7.39 -0.74 14.81
CA ASN A 15 7.49 0.64 14.33
C ASN A 15 6.13 1.34 14.16
N ALA A 16 5.09 0.83 14.82
CA ALA A 16 3.72 1.32 14.65
C ALA A 16 3.61 2.84 14.86
N CYS A 17 3.06 3.53 13.86
CA CYS A 17 2.75 4.96 13.86
C CYS A 17 1.61 5.23 12.86
N ASP A 18 1.02 6.42 12.91
CA ASP A 18 -0.06 6.86 12.01
C ASP A 18 0.42 7.31 10.60
N ASP A 19 1.70 7.10 10.29
CA ASP A 19 2.32 7.42 9.01
C ASP A 19 2.62 6.16 8.19
N PRO A 20 1.69 5.72 7.32
CA PRO A 20 1.87 4.52 6.53
C PRO A 20 2.97 4.67 5.46
N VAL A 21 3.31 5.91 5.05
CA VAL A 21 4.42 6.14 4.10
C VAL A 21 5.77 5.95 4.79
N LYS A 22 5.91 6.39 6.05
CA LYS A 22 7.10 6.12 6.86
C LYS A 22 7.31 4.63 7.10
N LEU A 23 6.25 3.89 7.43
CA LEU A 23 6.29 2.43 7.57
C LEU A 23 6.71 1.77 6.25
N PHE A 24 6.10 2.17 5.13
CA PHE A 24 6.46 1.67 3.80
C PHE A 24 7.94 1.90 3.47
N ARG A 25 8.46 3.11 3.77
CA ARG A 25 9.89 3.42 3.59
C ARG A 25 10.78 2.55 4.49
N THR A 26 10.34 2.24 5.71
CA THR A 26 11.10 1.41 6.64
C THR A 26 11.25 0.00 6.11
N ILE A 27 10.15 -0.61 5.62
CA ILE A 27 10.17 -1.96 5.07
C ILE A 27 10.93 -2.02 3.74
N THR A 28 10.68 -1.08 2.83
CA THR A 28 11.28 -1.09 1.47
C THR A 28 12.74 -0.64 1.40
N ARG A 29 13.35 -0.30 2.55
CA ARG A 29 14.81 -0.14 2.70
C ARG A 29 15.52 -1.49 2.77
N ASN A 30 14.81 -2.56 3.09
CA ASN A 30 15.41 -3.89 3.08
C ASN A 30 15.82 -4.27 1.63
N PRO A 31 17.08 -4.67 1.39
CA PRO A 31 17.57 -5.03 0.06
C PRO A 31 16.85 -6.23 -0.56
N ASP A 32 16.22 -7.09 0.25
CA ASP A 32 15.42 -8.22 -0.23
C ASP A 32 14.08 -7.80 -0.83
N VAL A 33 13.67 -6.52 -0.66
CA VAL A 33 12.48 -5.98 -1.32
C VAL A 33 12.88 -5.43 -2.70
N PRO A 34 12.52 -6.12 -3.80
CA PRO A 34 12.90 -5.70 -5.14
C PRO A 34 12.18 -4.41 -5.54
N MET A 35 12.62 -3.75 -6.61
CA MET A 35 11.93 -2.55 -7.13
C MET A 35 10.50 -2.84 -7.59
N ASN A 36 10.31 -3.99 -8.23
CA ASN A 36 9.04 -4.48 -8.75
C ASN A 36 8.84 -5.92 -8.29
N GLY A 37 7.61 -6.31 -7.93
CA GLY A 37 7.31 -7.67 -7.49
C GLY A 37 6.14 -7.76 -6.52
N GLN A 38 5.71 -8.99 -6.23
CA GLN A 38 4.53 -9.28 -5.41
C GLN A 38 4.58 -8.69 -4.00
N LEU A 39 5.78 -8.53 -3.41
CA LEU A 39 5.94 -8.08 -2.02
C LEU A 39 5.24 -6.73 -1.76
N HIS A 40 5.15 -5.85 -2.76
CA HIS A 40 4.43 -4.59 -2.62
C HIS A 40 2.92 -4.77 -2.45
N HIS A 41 2.33 -5.85 -2.96
CA HIS A 41 0.91 -6.17 -2.78
C HIS A 41 0.62 -6.50 -1.32
N VAL A 42 1.59 -7.10 -0.63
CA VAL A 42 1.52 -7.46 0.80
C VAL A 42 1.86 -6.27 1.69
N ILE A 43 2.93 -5.52 1.39
CA ILE A 43 3.38 -4.42 2.25
C ILE A 43 2.31 -3.32 2.37
N VAL A 44 1.60 -2.98 1.29
CA VAL A 44 0.59 -1.90 1.30
C VAL A 44 -0.52 -2.11 2.35
N PRO A 45 -1.23 -3.26 2.38
CA PRO A 45 -2.22 -3.47 3.42
C PRO A 45 -1.61 -3.51 4.82
N LEU A 46 -0.41 -4.08 5.01
CA LEU A 46 0.23 -4.13 6.32
C LEU A 46 0.45 -2.73 6.90
N VAL A 47 1.08 -1.83 6.14
CA VAL A 47 1.37 -0.47 6.64
C VAL A 47 0.10 0.34 6.88
N LEU A 48 -0.95 0.11 6.10
CA LEU A 48 -2.26 0.76 6.29
C LEU A 48 -2.98 0.23 7.54
N ILE A 49 -2.96 -1.09 7.78
CA ILE A 49 -3.52 -1.69 9.00
C ILE A 49 -2.80 -1.15 10.24
N THR A 50 -1.46 -1.11 10.20
CA THR A 50 -0.67 -0.59 11.32
C THR A 50 -0.96 0.86 11.62
N ALA A 51 -1.01 1.71 10.58
CA ALA A 51 -1.32 3.13 10.75
C ALA A 51 -2.75 3.36 11.24
N TYR A 52 -3.71 2.63 10.69
CA TYR A 52 -5.10 2.66 11.15
C TYR A 52 -5.19 2.22 12.62
N TRP A 53 -4.61 1.07 12.97
CA TRP A 53 -4.56 0.57 14.34
C TRP A 53 -3.92 1.57 15.30
N TYR A 54 -2.87 2.27 14.88
CA TYR A 54 -2.21 3.26 15.72
C TYR A 54 -3.18 4.38 16.15
N VAL A 55 -4.15 4.72 15.31
CA VAL A 55 -5.16 5.74 15.60
C VAL A 55 -6.32 5.16 16.43
N VAL A 56 -6.82 3.97 16.10
CA VAL A 56 -8.06 3.43 16.71
C VAL A 56 -7.84 2.50 17.90
N LYS A 57 -6.72 1.78 17.95
CA LYS A 57 -6.30 0.86 19.04
C LYS A 57 -7.36 -0.17 19.47
N ASP A 58 -8.21 -0.64 18.56
CA ASP A 58 -9.42 -1.42 18.87
C ASP A 58 -9.41 -2.89 18.39
N PHE A 59 -8.29 -3.38 17.83
CA PHE A 59 -8.12 -4.78 17.43
C PHE A 59 -6.73 -5.32 17.70
N ASP A 60 -6.59 -6.65 17.62
CA ASP A 60 -5.29 -7.34 17.65
C ASP A 60 -4.53 -7.04 16.35
N LEU A 61 -3.52 -6.19 16.46
CA LEU A 61 -2.71 -5.77 15.32
C LEU A 61 -2.09 -6.97 14.61
N ARG A 62 -1.45 -7.90 15.34
CA ARG A 62 -0.69 -8.98 14.71
C ARG A 62 -1.63 -9.93 13.98
N ALA A 63 -2.75 -10.30 14.58
CA ALA A 63 -3.73 -11.17 13.92
C ALA A 63 -4.26 -10.55 12.61
N TYR A 64 -4.53 -9.25 12.59
CA TYR A 64 -5.04 -8.56 11.40
C TYR A 64 -3.95 -8.40 10.33
N LEU A 65 -2.70 -8.18 10.74
CA LEU A 65 -1.56 -8.15 9.81
C LEU A 65 -1.33 -9.52 9.16
N THR A 66 -1.39 -10.61 9.92
CA THR A 66 -1.28 -11.98 9.38
C THR A 66 -2.39 -12.26 8.37
N GLU A 67 -3.65 -11.99 8.72
CA GLU A 67 -4.78 -12.21 7.80
C GLU A 67 -4.66 -11.38 6.51
N ALA A 68 -4.16 -10.15 6.61
CA ALA A 68 -3.94 -9.31 5.44
C ALA A 68 -2.77 -9.80 4.57
N ALA A 69 -1.70 -10.30 5.18
CA ALA A 69 -0.59 -10.91 4.46
C ALA A 69 -1.05 -12.14 3.67
N ASP A 70 -1.84 -13.02 4.31
CA ASP A 70 -2.40 -14.21 3.67
C ASP A 70 -3.23 -13.82 2.43
N ARG A 71 -4.23 -12.93 2.61
CA ARG A 71 -5.09 -12.45 1.50
C ARG A 71 -4.29 -11.76 0.39
N ALA A 72 -3.31 -10.93 0.75
CA ALA A 72 -2.53 -10.18 -0.22
C ALA A 72 -1.52 -11.05 -0.98
N SER A 73 -1.05 -12.14 -0.38
CA SER A 73 -0.16 -13.11 -1.02
C SER A 73 -0.83 -13.89 -2.15
N GLU A 74 -2.17 -13.95 -2.16
CA GLU A 74 -2.94 -14.55 -3.25
C GLU A 74 -3.04 -13.65 -4.48
N VAL A 75 -2.71 -12.35 -4.36
CA VAL A 75 -2.78 -11.38 -5.47
C VAL A 75 -1.61 -11.64 -6.43
N PRO A 76 -1.85 -12.15 -7.66
CA PRO A 76 -0.77 -12.61 -8.51
C PRO A 76 0.14 -11.48 -8.99
N GLU A 77 1.37 -11.82 -9.35
CA GLU A 77 2.27 -10.85 -9.97
C GLU A 77 1.74 -10.36 -11.33
N ARG A 78 2.18 -9.17 -11.73
CA ARG A 78 1.96 -8.60 -13.08
C ARG A 78 0.49 -8.32 -13.45
N ILE A 79 -0.49 -8.58 -12.58
CA ILE A 79 -1.92 -8.30 -12.83
C ILE A 79 -2.20 -6.82 -13.15
N CYS A 80 -1.32 -5.90 -12.75
CA CYS A 80 -1.39 -4.49 -13.15
C CYS A 80 -1.36 -4.31 -14.67
N GLY A 81 -0.57 -5.11 -15.39
CA GLY A 81 -0.45 -5.06 -16.85
C GLY A 81 -1.36 -6.06 -17.57
N TYR A 82 -1.73 -7.16 -16.93
CA TYR A 82 -2.57 -8.19 -17.57
C TYR A 82 -4.06 -8.03 -17.31
N TRP A 83 -4.46 -7.56 -16.13
CA TRP A 83 -5.86 -7.48 -15.70
C TRP A 83 -6.33 -6.04 -15.51
N GLY A 84 -5.45 -5.06 -15.76
CA GLY A 84 -5.75 -3.64 -15.53
C GLY A 84 -5.92 -3.26 -14.05
N SER A 85 -5.60 -4.16 -13.13
CA SER A 85 -5.83 -3.99 -11.69
C SER A 85 -4.51 -4.09 -10.93
N CYS A 86 -3.99 -2.95 -10.46
CA CYS A 86 -2.72 -2.95 -9.75
C CYS A 86 -2.84 -3.61 -8.38
N GLY A 87 -1.93 -4.54 -8.05
CA GLY A 87 -1.97 -5.26 -6.78
C GLY A 87 -1.78 -4.36 -5.55
N SER A 88 -1.09 -3.22 -5.65
CA SER A 88 -1.05 -2.23 -4.56
C SER A 88 -2.42 -1.59 -4.31
N ALA A 89 -3.18 -1.32 -5.37
CA ALA A 89 -4.53 -0.77 -5.25
C ALA A 89 -5.49 -1.81 -4.66
N ILE A 90 -5.41 -3.07 -5.11
CA ILE A 90 -6.15 -4.20 -4.49
C ILE A 90 -5.79 -4.31 -3.01
N GLY A 91 -4.51 -4.16 -2.67
CA GLY A 91 -4.02 -4.12 -1.28
C GLY A 91 -4.76 -3.11 -0.39
N THR A 92 -5.18 -1.95 -0.92
CA THR A 92 -5.99 -0.99 -0.16
C THR A 92 -7.39 -1.51 0.16
N GLY A 93 -8.03 -2.22 -0.77
CA GLY A 93 -9.30 -2.90 -0.52
C GLY A 93 -9.16 -4.06 0.46
N ILE A 94 -8.05 -4.82 0.38
CA ILE A 94 -7.73 -5.88 1.34
C ILE A 94 -7.61 -5.29 2.75
N PHE A 95 -6.81 -4.24 2.92
CA PHE A 95 -6.71 -3.47 4.17
C PHE A 95 -8.11 -3.16 4.72
N LEU A 96 -8.95 -2.52 3.92
CA LEU A 96 -10.26 -2.08 4.39
C LEU A 96 -11.15 -3.27 4.75
N SER A 97 -11.09 -4.34 3.96
CA SER A 97 -11.87 -5.55 4.21
C SER A 97 -11.49 -6.24 5.51
N VAL A 98 -10.19 -6.25 5.85
CA VAL A 98 -9.69 -6.86 7.09
C VAL A 98 -10.12 -6.03 8.30
N VAL A 99 -9.87 -4.71 8.31
CA VAL A 99 -10.21 -3.86 9.47
C VAL A 99 -11.72 -3.70 9.69
N THR A 100 -12.53 -3.84 8.63
CA THR A 100 -14.00 -3.80 8.74
C THR A 100 -14.66 -5.17 8.88
N ARG A 101 -13.87 -6.25 8.93
CA ARG A 101 -14.36 -7.64 8.94
C ARG A 101 -15.33 -7.94 7.79
N THR A 102 -15.06 -7.36 6.63
CA THR A 102 -15.88 -7.54 5.42
C THR A 102 -15.48 -8.82 4.69
N GLY A 103 -16.48 -9.61 4.32
CA GLY A 103 -16.36 -10.80 3.48
C GLY A 103 -17.36 -10.80 2.32
N PRO A 104 -17.38 -11.87 1.50
CA PRO A 104 -18.19 -11.94 0.28
C PRO A 104 -19.70 -11.82 0.51
N LEU A 105 -20.18 -12.24 1.69
CA LEU A 105 -21.60 -12.22 2.06
C LEU A 105 -21.98 -11.03 2.95
N SER A 106 -21.06 -10.08 3.18
CA SER A 106 -21.32 -8.90 4.00
C SER A 106 -22.42 -8.05 3.37
N LYS A 107 -23.46 -7.75 4.17
CA LYS A 107 -24.57 -6.89 3.78
C LYS A 107 -24.25 -5.41 4.09
N GLY A 108 -24.97 -4.50 3.44
CA GLY A 108 -24.82 -3.06 3.66
C GLY A 108 -23.63 -2.44 2.92
N LYS A 109 -23.14 -1.31 3.42
CA LYS A 109 -22.21 -0.45 2.68
C LYS A 109 -20.77 -0.98 2.62
N ARG A 110 -20.35 -1.83 3.56
CA ARG A 110 -18.94 -2.21 3.75
C ARG A 110 -18.31 -2.92 2.55
N TRP A 111 -19.05 -3.84 1.91
CA TRP A 111 -18.59 -4.51 0.70
C TRP A 111 -18.35 -3.51 -0.45
N GLY A 112 -19.28 -2.57 -0.64
CA GLY A 112 -19.15 -1.50 -1.61
C GLY A 112 -17.98 -0.55 -1.29
N GLN A 113 -17.77 -0.22 -0.01
CA GLN A 113 -16.66 0.62 0.44
C GLN A 113 -15.29 -0.02 0.17
N CYS A 114 -15.15 -1.35 0.33
CA CYS A 114 -13.91 -2.06 -0.02
C CYS A 114 -13.59 -1.95 -1.52
N ASN A 115 -14.60 -2.11 -2.38
CA ASN A 115 -14.46 -1.90 -3.82
C ASN A 115 -14.18 -0.43 -4.16
N GLY A 116 -14.84 0.50 -3.47
CA GLY A 116 -14.63 1.94 -3.62
C GLY A 116 -13.20 2.36 -3.26
N MET A 117 -12.62 1.77 -2.21
CA MET A 117 -11.22 1.98 -1.81
C MET A 117 -10.26 1.53 -2.91
N THR A 118 -10.43 0.32 -3.42
CA THR A 118 -9.64 -0.18 -4.57
C THR A 118 -9.82 0.71 -5.79
N SER A 119 -11.06 1.10 -6.12
CA SER A 119 -11.39 1.96 -7.25
C SER A 119 -10.72 3.33 -7.16
N ALA A 120 -10.79 4.00 -6.00
CA ALA A 120 -10.13 5.28 -5.77
C ALA A 120 -8.61 5.18 -5.99
N SER A 121 -8.00 4.11 -5.47
CA SER A 121 -6.57 3.84 -5.68
C SER A 121 -6.26 3.59 -7.17
N LEU A 122 -7.05 2.78 -7.87
CA LEU A 122 -6.86 2.53 -9.31
C LEU A 122 -7.01 3.81 -10.13
N SER A 123 -7.99 4.66 -9.81
CA SER A 123 -8.20 5.95 -10.48
C SER A 123 -6.94 6.81 -10.40
N ARG A 124 -6.39 6.98 -9.19
CA ARG A 124 -5.15 7.75 -8.98
C ARG A 124 -3.95 7.17 -9.70
N LEU A 125 -3.84 5.84 -9.79
CA LEU A 125 -2.78 5.19 -10.55
C LEU A 125 -2.92 5.42 -12.07
N SER A 126 -4.16 5.42 -12.57
CA SER A 126 -4.46 5.55 -13.99
C SER A 126 -4.04 6.91 -14.55
N GLU A 127 -4.09 7.96 -13.74
CA GLU A 127 -3.70 9.32 -14.09
C GLU A 127 -2.19 9.48 -14.37
N VAL A 128 -1.35 8.64 -13.75
CA VAL A 128 0.11 8.67 -13.96
C VAL A 128 0.53 7.83 -15.17
N GLY A 129 -0.13 6.69 -15.36
CA GLY A 129 0.15 5.76 -16.45
C GLY A 129 1.40 4.89 -16.26
N GLY A 130 1.87 4.33 -17.37
CA GLY A 130 2.97 3.37 -17.44
C GLY A 130 4.30 3.93 -18.00
N PRO A 131 5.35 3.10 -18.04
CA PRO A 131 5.45 1.72 -17.54
C PRO A 131 5.32 1.63 -16.00
N ARG A 132 5.03 0.43 -15.50
CA ARG A 132 4.78 0.19 -14.06
C ARG A 132 6.00 0.52 -13.21
N CYS A 133 5.74 0.95 -11.98
CA CYS A 133 6.73 1.04 -10.91
C CYS A 133 6.00 0.66 -9.60
N CYS A 134 6.27 -0.52 -9.05
CA CYS A 134 5.54 -1.02 -7.87
C CYS A 134 5.71 -0.09 -6.66
N LYS A 135 6.88 0.53 -6.51
CA LYS A 135 7.15 1.54 -5.48
C LYS A 135 6.27 2.78 -5.62
N ARG A 136 6.21 3.38 -6.82
CA ARG A 136 5.34 4.53 -7.12
C ARG A 136 3.87 4.17 -6.86
N ASN A 137 3.45 3.02 -7.35
CA ASN A 137 2.06 2.60 -7.23
C ASN A 137 1.68 2.33 -5.78
N ALA A 138 2.56 1.74 -4.98
CA ALA A 138 2.34 1.53 -3.55
C ALA A 138 2.12 2.85 -2.81
N VAL A 139 2.99 3.85 -3.03
CA VAL A 139 2.86 5.15 -2.34
C VAL A 139 1.58 5.88 -2.76
N LEU A 140 1.25 5.90 -4.05
CA LEU A 140 -0.02 6.50 -4.53
C LEU A 140 -1.24 5.79 -3.95
N SER A 141 -1.22 4.46 -3.87
CA SER A 141 -2.27 3.66 -3.24
C SER A 141 -2.41 3.98 -1.74
N ILE A 142 -1.30 4.10 -1.01
CA ILE A 142 -1.31 4.48 0.41
C ILE A 142 -1.90 5.88 0.61
N GLN A 143 -1.48 6.86 -0.19
CA GLN A 143 -2.02 8.23 -0.12
C GLN A 143 -3.51 8.28 -0.44
N SER A 144 -3.94 7.59 -1.50
CA SER A 144 -5.36 7.44 -1.87
C SER A 144 -6.17 6.81 -0.73
N ALA A 145 -5.63 5.78 -0.06
CA ALA A 145 -6.30 5.15 1.07
C ALA A 145 -6.46 6.09 2.27
N CYS A 146 -5.45 6.92 2.56
CA CYS A 146 -5.55 7.92 3.62
C CYS A 146 -6.64 8.97 3.32
N GLU A 147 -6.70 9.46 2.07
CA GLU A 147 -7.75 10.39 1.61
C GLU A 147 -9.15 9.74 1.71
N PHE A 148 -9.27 8.48 1.31
CA PHE A 148 -10.51 7.71 1.37
C PHE A 148 -10.98 7.51 2.82
N LEU A 149 -10.09 7.12 3.74
CA LEU A 149 -10.42 6.96 5.16
C LEU A 149 -10.92 8.27 5.78
N LYS A 150 -10.23 9.38 5.49
CA LYS A 150 -10.63 10.69 6.00
C LYS A 150 -12.04 11.05 5.54
N ARG A 151 -12.36 10.80 4.27
CA ARG A 151 -13.66 11.15 3.67
C ARG A 151 -14.79 10.22 4.11
N GLU A 152 -14.56 8.90 4.10
CA GLU A 152 -15.62 7.89 4.24
C GLU A 152 -15.77 7.37 5.67
N PHE A 153 -14.72 7.49 6.50
CA PHE A 153 -14.67 6.94 7.86
C PHE A 153 -14.37 8.01 8.91
N GLY A 154 -13.99 9.23 8.51
CA GLY A 154 -13.57 10.28 9.44
C GLY A 154 -12.26 9.98 10.16
N VAL A 155 -11.48 8.99 9.70
CA VAL A 155 -10.20 8.60 10.29
C VAL A 155 -9.07 9.28 9.52
N ALA A 156 -8.27 10.09 10.21
CA ALA A 156 -7.13 10.77 9.63
C ALA A 156 -5.84 9.99 9.90
N LEU A 157 -5.13 9.64 8.83
CA LEU A 157 -3.74 9.18 8.86
C LEU A 157 -2.83 10.30 8.33
N HIS A 158 -1.55 10.28 8.70
CA HIS A 158 -0.61 11.36 8.39
C HIS A 158 0.54 10.86 7.51
N PRO A 159 0.29 10.54 6.23
CA PRO A 159 1.34 10.08 5.33
C PRO A 159 2.38 11.18 5.09
N SER A 160 3.65 10.90 5.40
CA SER A 160 4.75 11.81 5.09
C SER A 160 4.85 12.09 3.58
N ALA A 161 5.41 13.27 3.25
CA ALA A 161 5.82 13.57 1.90
C ALA A 161 6.81 12.51 1.37
N TYR A 162 6.68 12.18 0.09
CA TYR A 162 7.46 11.12 -0.53
C TYR A 162 8.27 11.63 -1.72
N GLY A 163 9.59 11.54 -1.61
CA GLY A 163 10.53 11.71 -2.71
C GLY A 163 11.23 10.38 -3.00
N CYS A 164 11.28 9.98 -4.28
CA CYS A 164 11.97 8.77 -4.69
C CYS A 164 13.48 8.99 -4.72
N THR A 165 14.24 8.05 -4.15
CA THR A 165 15.71 8.01 -4.12
C THR A 165 16.25 6.72 -4.76
N ARG A 166 15.43 6.04 -5.56
CA ARG A 166 15.74 4.75 -6.17
C ARG A 166 15.39 4.76 -7.67
N GLU A 167 15.50 5.94 -8.28
CA GLU A 167 15.27 6.14 -9.70
C GLU A 167 16.28 5.33 -10.55
N ASP A 168 17.53 5.24 -10.09
CA ASP A 168 18.62 4.53 -10.77
C ASP A 168 18.48 3.00 -10.69
N ASP A 169 17.70 2.50 -9.73
CA ASP A 169 17.42 1.07 -9.55
C ASP A 169 16.30 0.55 -10.46
N ASN A 170 15.61 1.42 -11.21
CA ASN A 170 14.44 1.07 -12.01
C ASN A 170 14.69 1.38 -13.49
N PRO A 171 15.01 0.38 -14.35
CA PRO A 171 15.23 0.59 -15.78
C PRO A 171 14.03 1.24 -16.49
N GLU A 172 12.81 1.02 -15.99
CA GLU A 172 11.57 1.60 -16.50
C GLU A 172 11.20 2.94 -15.83
N CYS A 173 12.16 3.64 -15.20
CA CYS A 173 11.89 4.93 -14.57
C CYS A 173 11.38 5.95 -15.59
N ILE A 174 10.31 6.67 -15.24
CA ILE A 174 9.70 7.69 -16.10
C ILE A 174 10.22 9.10 -15.82
N GLY A 175 11.24 9.24 -14.97
CA GLY A 175 11.90 10.50 -14.65
C GLY A 175 10.92 11.57 -14.16
N ASN A 176 11.04 12.77 -14.72
CA ASN A 176 10.25 13.96 -14.40
C ASN A 176 8.72 13.80 -14.53
N ARG A 177 8.23 12.77 -15.23
CA ARG A 177 6.79 12.44 -15.31
C ARG A 177 6.28 11.73 -14.05
N CYS A 178 7.18 11.25 -13.18
CA CYS A 178 6.81 10.63 -11.92
C CYS A 178 6.49 11.71 -10.88
N PRO A 179 5.35 11.62 -10.16
CA PRO A 179 4.99 12.59 -9.11
C PRO A 179 5.97 12.59 -7.92
N PHE A 180 6.86 11.59 -7.84
CA PHE A 180 7.85 11.44 -6.78
C PHE A 180 9.29 11.68 -7.25
N TYR A 181 9.49 12.19 -8.47
CA TYR A 181 10.82 12.52 -8.95
C TYR A 181 11.36 13.75 -8.22
N ILE A 182 12.50 13.60 -7.54
CA ILE A 182 13.22 14.72 -6.93
C ILE A 182 14.05 15.36 -8.04
N ARG A 183 13.72 16.60 -8.43
CA ARG A 183 14.61 17.35 -9.33
C ARG A 183 15.94 17.56 -8.62
N LYS A 184 17.01 17.03 -9.19
CA LYS A 184 18.37 17.40 -8.79
C LYS A 184 18.64 18.72 -9.51
N ASP A 185 18.66 19.82 -8.76
CA ASP A 185 19.09 21.09 -9.33
C ASP A 185 20.54 20.91 -9.82
N ILE A 186 20.75 21.14 -11.12
CA ILE A 186 22.09 21.15 -11.71
C ILE A 186 22.68 22.50 -11.30
N HIS A 187 23.52 22.49 -10.26
CA HIS A 187 24.46 23.58 -9.98
C HIS A 187 25.70 23.43 -10.86
#